data_AF-A0A3P7FIL1-F1
#
_entry.id   AF-A0A3P7FIL1-F1
#
_cell.length_a   1.000
_cell.length_b   1.000
_cell.length_c   1.000
_cell.angle_alpha   90.00
_cell.angle_beta   90.00
_cell.angle_gamma   90.00
#
_symmetry.space_group_name_H-M   'P 1'
#
loop_
_entity.id
_entity.type
_entity.pdbx_description
1 polymer ?
#
loop_
_entity_poly.entity_id
_entity_poly.type
_entity_poly.pdbx_seq_one_letter_code
_entity_poly.pdbx_strand_id
1 'polypeptide(L)' 'MSENEIRALCHKSRDIFLSQPILLELEAPLKICGDIHGQYNDLLRLFEYGGFPPEANYLFLGDYVDRGKQSLEVL' A
#
# COMPACT_ATOMS: atom_id res chain seq x y z
N MET A 1 9.77 6.44 -13.81
CA MET A 1 10.41 6.60 -12.50
C MET A 1 11.85 6.13 -12.62
N SER A 2 12.81 6.96 -12.25
CA SER A 2 14.22 6.59 -12.21
C SER A 2 14.52 5.74 -10.96
N GLU A 3 15.60 4.97 -10.99
CA GLU A 3 16.05 4.18 -9.83
C GLU A 3 16.23 5.06 -8.57
N ASN A 4 16.73 6.28 -8.77
CA ASN A 4 16.94 7.23 -7.67
C ASN A 4 15.61 7.67 -7.03
N GLU A 5 14.56 7.85 -7.83
CA GLU A 5 13.21 8.18 -7.32
C GLU A 5 12.63 7.01 -6.53
N ILE A 6 12.75 5.77 -7.03
CA ILE A 6 12.30 4.56 -6.31
C ILE A 6 13.02 4.46 -4.96
N ARG A 7 14.36 4.58 -4.96
CA ARG A 7 15.15 4.48 -3.73
C ARG A 7 14.77 5.57 -2.72
N ALA A 8 14.55 6.81 -3.19
CA ALA A 8 14.12 7.90 -2.34
C ALA A 8 12.74 7.64 -1.70
N LEU A 9 11.79 7.10 -2.47
CA LEU A 9 10.48 6.71 -1.97
C LEU A 9 10.60 5.62 -0.90
N CYS A 10 11.35 4.55 -1.17
CA CYS A 10 11.56 3.47 -0.20
C CYS A 10 12.17 3.96 1.11
N HIS A 11 13.17 4.85 1.06
CA HIS A 11 13.76 5.43 2.27
C HIS A 11 12.76 6.26 3.07
N LYS A 12 11.99 7.12 2.40
CA LYS A 12 10.98 7.95 3.06
C LYS A 12 9.88 7.10 3.69
N SER A 13 9.37 6.09 2.98
CA SER A 13 8.37 5.17 3.51
C SER A 13 8.91 4.37 4.70
N ARG A 14 10.17 3.90 4.63
CA ARG A 14 10.83 3.20 5.74
C ARG A 14 10.86 4.04 7.02
N ASP A 15 11.23 5.31 6.92
CA ASP A 15 11.31 6.19 8.09
C ASP A 15 9.93 6.40 8.75
N ILE A 16 8.86 6.48 7.94
CA ILE A 16 7.48 6.54 8.43
C ILE A 16 7.11 5.25 9.17
N PHE A 17 7.32 4.08 8.56
CA PHE A 17 6.98 2.80 9.18
C PHE A 17 7.77 2.54 10.48
N LEU A 18 9.05 2.90 10.51
CA LEU A 18 9.88 2.76 11.72
C LEU A 18 9.44 3.67 12.86
N SER A 19 8.74 4.77 12.57
CA SER A 19 8.19 5.68 13.58
C SER A 19 6.88 5.20 14.20
N GLN A 20 6.21 4.22 13.59
CA GLN A 20 4.91 3.72 14.03
C GLN A 20 5.05 2.56 15.04
N PRO A 21 4.08 2.39 15.95
CA PRO A 21 4.06 1.24 16.83
C PRO A 21 3.78 -0.05 16.05
N ILE A 22 4.29 -1.18 16.56
CA ILE A 22 4.04 -2.51 15.98
C ILE A 22 2.54 -2.84 15.96
N LEU A 23 1.82 -2.40 17.00
CA LEU A 23 0.36 -2.51 17.07
C LEU A 23 -0.24 -1.14 16.75
N LEU A 24 -0.89 -1.04 15.59
CA LEU A 24 -1.61 0.16 15.19
C LEU A 24 -3.00 0.19 15.86
N GLU A 25 -3.37 1.35 16.40
CA GLU A 25 -4.72 1.64 16.87
C GLU A 25 -5.39 2.57 15.86
N LEU A 26 -6.52 2.15 15.28
CA LEU A 26 -7.18 2.83 14.16
C LEU A 26 -8.68 2.99 14.44
N GLU A 27 -9.27 4.09 13.96
CA GLU A 27 -10.70 4.38 14.09
C GLU A 27 -11.45 4.23 12.76
N ALA A 28 -12.73 3.86 12.84
CA ALA A 28 -13.61 3.80 11.67
C ALA A 28 -14.02 5.21 11.20
N PRO A 29 -14.30 5.43 9.90
CA PRO A 29 -14.36 4.43 8.83
C PRO A 29 -13.00 4.13 8.21
N LEU A 30 -12.72 2.85 7.97
CA LEU A 30 -11.58 2.38 7.18
C LEU A 30 -11.95 1.13 6.37
N LYS A 31 -11.19 0.88 5.29
CA LYS A 31 -11.32 -0.30 4.44
C LYS A 31 -10.18 -1.25 4.72
N ILE A 32 -10.49 -2.52 4.95
CA ILE A 32 -9.48 -3.54 5.22
C ILE A 32 -9.23 -4.32 3.93
N CYS A 33 -7.96 -4.45 3.55
CA CYS A 33 -7.50 -5.09 2.33
C CYS A 33 -6.56 -6.26 2.67
N GLY A 34 -6.82 -7.41 2.08
CA GLY A 34 -5.92 -8.57 2.16
C GLY A 34 -4.81 -8.50 1.12
N ASP A 35 -4.35 -9.69 0.72
CA ASP A 35 -3.24 -9.91 -0.20
C ASP A 35 -3.44 -9.21 -1.55
N ILE A 36 -2.37 -8.63 -2.09
CA ILE A 36 -2.35 -7.95 -3.39
C ILE A 36 -1.52 -8.72 -4.41
N HIS A 37 -0.42 -9.34 -4.00
CA HIS A 37 0.43 -10.19 -4.84
C HIS A 37 0.78 -9.58 -6.19
N GLY A 38 1.24 -8.33 -6.23
CA GLY A 38 1.66 -7.67 -7.47
C GLY A 38 0.56 -7.56 -8.53
N GLN A 39 -0.72 -7.57 -8.14
CA GLN A 39 -1.88 -7.40 -9.02
C GLN A 39 -2.30 -5.92 -9.08
N TYR A 40 -1.46 -5.07 -9.67
CA TYR A 40 -1.67 -3.61 -9.69
C TYR A 40 -3.03 -3.17 -10.26
N ASN A 41 -3.51 -3.82 -11.32
CA ASN A 41 -4.82 -3.48 -11.88
C ASN A 41 -5.98 -3.76 -10.92
N ASP A 42 -5.87 -4.84 -10.12
CA ASP A 42 -6.88 -5.18 -9.12
C ASP A 42 -6.81 -4.21 -7.93
N LEU A 43 -5.62 -3.71 -7.59
CA LEU A 43 -5.45 -2.63 -6.61
C LEU A 43 -6.13 -1.33 -7.08
N LEU A 44 -5.96 -0.93 -8.34
CA LEU A 44 -6.65 0.24 -8.90
C LEU A 44 -8.16 0.05 -8.85
N ARG A 45 -8.64 -1.14 -9.22
CA ARG A 45 -10.07 -1.48 -9.14
C ARG A 45 -10.58 -1.39 -7.70
N LEU A 46 -9.81 -1.86 -6.72
CA LEU A 46 -10.13 -1.75 -5.30
C LEU A 46 -10.32 -0.28 -4.88
N PHE A 47 -9.46 0.63 -5.35
CA PHE A 47 -9.61 2.06 -5.10
C PHE A 47 -10.76 2.69 -5.88
N GLU A 48 -11.10 2.23 -7.09
CA GLU A 48 -12.28 2.72 -7.83
C GLU A 48 -13.59 2.41 -7.09
N TYR A 49 -13.75 1.20 -6.54
CA TYR A 49 -14.93 0.86 -5.72
C TYR A 49 -14.86 1.44 -4.31
N GLY A 50 -13.65 1.57 -3.77
CA GLY A 50 -13.42 2.02 -2.42
C GLY A 50 -13.37 3.55 -2.27
N GLY A 51 -13.08 4.30 -3.31
CA GLY A 51 -12.57 5.66 -3.19
C GLY A 51 -11.06 5.66 -3.02
N PHE A 52 -10.41 6.58 -3.71
CA PHE A 52 -8.96 6.74 -3.62
C PHE A 52 -8.58 7.35 -2.25
N PRO A 53 -7.34 7.14 -1.79
CA PRO A 53 -6.78 7.98 -0.75
C PRO A 53 -6.57 9.41 -1.29
N PRO A 54 -6.86 10.47 -0.51
CA PRO A 54 -7.21 10.45 0.92
C PRO A 54 -8.72 10.39 1.22
N GLU A 55 -9.60 10.24 0.23
CA GLU A 55 -11.06 10.22 0.44
C GLU A 55 -11.54 9.02 1.28
N ALA A 56 -10.75 7.96 1.34
CA ALA A 56 -10.97 6.82 2.21
C ALA A 56 -9.68 6.36 2.92
N ASN A 57 -9.83 5.90 4.17
CA ASN A 57 -8.75 5.29 4.93
C ASN A 57 -8.65 3.79 4.63
N TYR A 58 -7.42 3.27 4.60
CA TYR A 58 -7.13 1.87 4.30
C TYR A 58 -6.21 1.23 5.33
N LEU A 59 -6.46 -0.05 5.61
CA LEU A 59 -5.55 -0.95 6.31
C LEU A 59 -5.27 -2.14 5.41
N PHE A 60 -4.02 -2.30 5.00
CA PHE A 60 -3.56 -3.48 4.26
C PHE A 60 -2.90 -4.47 5.22
N LEU A 61 -3.21 -5.75 5.05
CA LEU A 61 -2.78 -6.82 5.95
C LEU A 61 -1.47 -7.50 5.53
N GLY A 62 -0.86 -7.08 4.42
CA GLY A 62 0.41 -7.64 3.92
C GLY A 62 0.30 -8.20 2.51
N ASP A 63 1.27 -9.04 2.15
CA ASP A 63 1.35 -9.75 0.86
C ASP A 63 1.16 -8.84 -0.38
N TYR A 64 1.94 -7.76 -0.41
CA TYR A 64 1.97 -6.78 -1.51
C TYR A 64 2.62 -7.34 -2.78
N VAL A 65 3.62 -8.20 -2.61
CA VAL A 65 4.51 -8.69 -3.66
C VAL A 65 4.34 -10.18 -3.92
N ASP A 66 5.13 -10.70 -4.86
CA ASP A 66 5.13 -12.07 -5.36
C ASP A 66 3.89 -12.43 -6.19
N ARG A 67 4.00 -13.53 -6.94
CA ARG A 67 2.99 -14.14 -7.84
C ARG A 67 2.59 -13.27 -9.04
N GLY A 68 2.24 -12.00 -8.83
CA GLY A 68 1.91 -11.05 -9.88
C GLY A 68 3.13 -10.41 -10.53
N LYS A 69 2.93 -9.95 -11.77
CA LYS A 69 3.99 -9.36 -12.60
C LYS A 69 4.27 -7.90 -12.27
N GLN A 70 3.42 -7.25 -11.48
CA GLN A 70 3.44 -5.81 -11.23
C GLN A 70 3.74 -5.50 -9.76
N SER A 71 4.68 -6.24 -9.16
CA SER A 71 5.06 -6.07 -7.76
C SER A 71 5.72 -4.71 -7.50
N LEU A 72 6.46 -4.16 -8.47
CA LEU A 72 7.10 -2.84 -8.34
C LEU A 72 6.07 -1.70 -8.42
N GLU A 73 4.99 -1.88 -9.17
CA GLU A 73 3.93 -0.88 -9.31
C GLU A 73 2.98 -0.86 -8.11
N VAL A 74 2.87 -1.97 -7.36
CA VAL A 74 2.11 -2.05 -6.11
C VAL A 74 2.87 -1.41 -4.94
N LEU A 75 4.20 -1.52 -4.91
CA LEU A 75 5.08 -1.00 -3.85
C LEU A 75 5.34 0.50 -4.00
#